data_AF-A0A069PE29-F1
#
_entry.id   AF-A0A069PE29-F1
#
_cell.length_a   1.000
_cell.length_b   1.000
_cell.length_c   1.000
_cell.angle_alpha   90.00
_cell.angle_beta   90.00
_cell.angle_gamma   90.00
#
_symmetry.space_group_name_H-M   'P 1'
#
loop_
_entity.id
_entity.type
_entity.pdbx_description
1 polymer ?
#
loop_
_entity_poly.entity_id
_entity_poly.type
_entity_poly.pdbx_seq_one_letter_code
_entity_poly.pdbx_strand_id
1 'polypeptide(L)'
;MPNNGSMVAPPAAETVWIVRLQSHPYFDFVRLKRVFSECGSRHQVVLVDVRKLLMCADRDDTDYVLKAVSDWHAGKVKGIREFLDPDNPRVPEMPYVTISVRRTPGLLGLLGMSREGVVAFRNGQHRARYLAHAGALCMPVEVHEREAQLLREMCAAPDANAPEYGEED
;
A
#
# COMPACT_ATOMS: atom_id res chain seq x y z
N MET A 1 40.50 34.45 -9.01
CA MET A 1 39.94 33.37 -8.17
C MET A 1 38.54 33.06 -8.69
N PRO A 2 38.29 31.91 -9.35
CA PRO A 2 36.93 31.55 -9.72
C PRO A 2 36.23 30.87 -8.53
N ASN A 3 35.03 31.37 -8.25
CA ASN A 3 34.10 30.89 -7.25
C ASN A 3 33.54 29.54 -7.70
N ASN A 4 33.82 28.45 -6.97
CA ASN A 4 33.25 27.13 -7.22
C ASN A 4 31.75 27.18 -6.88
N GLY A 5 30.93 27.41 -7.91
CA GLY A 5 29.49 27.16 -7.85
C GLY A 5 29.28 25.69 -7.55
N SER A 6 28.97 25.38 -6.29
CA SER A 6 28.55 24.06 -5.84
C SER A 6 27.37 23.63 -6.71
N MET A 7 27.63 22.73 -7.66
CA MET A 7 26.59 22.06 -8.42
C MET A 7 25.84 21.18 -7.44
N VAL A 8 24.75 21.70 -6.89
CA VAL A 8 23.77 20.88 -6.18
C VAL A 8 23.25 19.90 -7.21
N ALA A 9 23.66 18.63 -7.06
CA ALA A 9 23.13 17.55 -7.86
C ALA A 9 21.59 17.61 -7.80
N PRO A 10 20.89 17.40 -8.94
CA PRO A 10 19.43 17.32 -8.92
C PRO A 10 19.01 16.29 -7.86
N PRO A 11 17.97 16.55 -7.05
CA PRO A 11 17.46 15.52 -6.16
C PRO A 11 17.13 14.29 -7.00
N ALA A 12 17.64 13.13 -6.58
CA ALA A 12 17.35 11.85 -7.21
C ALA A 12 15.85 11.79 -7.49
N ALA A 13 15.48 11.55 -8.76
CA ALA A 13 14.09 11.51 -9.20
C ALA A 13 13.28 10.67 -8.20
N GLU A 14 12.28 11.29 -7.58
CA GLU A 14 11.43 10.64 -6.59
C GLU A 14 10.87 9.36 -7.23
N THR A 15 11.20 8.19 -6.68
CA THR A 15 10.71 6.92 -7.22
C THR A 15 9.18 6.91 -7.11
N VAL A 16 8.51 6.67 -8.23
CA VAL A 16 7.05 6.60 -8.31
C VAL A 16 6.64 5.21 -8.76
N TRP A 17 5.60 4.67 -8.14
CA TRP A 17 4.99 3.40 -8.46
C TRP A 17 3.67 3.62 -9.18
N ILE A 18 3.42 2.79 -10.18
CA ILE A 18 2.18 2.81 -10.97
C ILE A 18 1.28 1.67 -10.51
N VAL A 19 0.06 1.99 -10.10
CA VAL A 19 -0.98 1.01 -9.76
C VAL A 19 -2.03 1.03 -10.85
N ARG A 20 -2.22 -0.09 -11.56
CA ARG A 20 -3.21 -0.23 -12.64
C ARG A 20 -4.62 -0.43 -12.08
N LEU A 21 -5.61 0.18 -12.72
CA LEU A 21 -7.02 0.10 -12.38
C LEU A 21 -7.80 -0.54 -13.53
N GLN A 22 -8.46 -1.67 -13.25
CA GLN A 22 -9.18 -2.43 -14.29
C GLN A 22 -10.58 -1.89 -14.61
N SER A 23 -11.15 -1.05 -13.73
CA SER A 23 -12.59 -0.72 -13.79
C SER A 23 -12.87 0.75 -13.51
N HIS A 24 -11.88 1.63 -13.70
CA HIS A 24 -12.02 3.04 -13.34
C HIS A 24 -12.35 3.90 -14.58
N PRO A 25 -13.47 4.67 -14.57
CA PRO A 25 -13.99 5.31 -15.78
C PRO A 25 -13.23 6.57 -16.24
N TYR A 26 -12.31 7.10 -15.43
CA TYR A 26 -11.62 8.36 -15.71
C TYR A 26 -10.13 8.20 -16.04
N PHE A 27 -9.48 7.16 -15.51
CA PHE A 27 -8.06 6.91 -15.66
C PHE A 27 -7.77 5.44 -15.35
N ASP A 28 -6.76 4.86 -15.99
CA ASP A 28 -6.40 3.44 -15.94
C ASP A 28 -5.25 3.12 -14.97
N PHE A 29 -4.67 4.13 -14.34
CA PHE A 29 -3.65 3.95 -13.31
C PHE A 29 -3.67 5.07 -12.26
N VAL A 30 -2.93 4.89 -11.16
CA VAL A 30 -2.56 5.96 -10.22
C VAL A 30 -1.06 5.94 -9.97
N ARG A 31 -0.53 7.07 -9.53
CA ARG A 31 0.86 7.24 -9.10
C ARG A 31 0.94 7.22 -7.58
N LEU A 32 1.87 6.46 -7.02
CA LEU A 32 2.16 6.46 -5.57
C LEU A 32 3.65 6.68 -5.34
N LYS A 33 3.97 7.35 -4.24
CA LYS A 33 5.36 7.55 -3.79
C LYS A 33 5.58 7.08 -2.36
N ARG A 34 6.84 6.90 -2.00
CA ARG A 34 7.19 6.53 -0.63
C ARG A 34 6.79 7.61 0.38
N VAL A 35 6.36 7.16 1.55
CA VAL A 35 6.27 7.92 2.79
C VAL A 35 7.69 8.10 3.36
N PHE A 36 8.50 7.03 3.37
CA PHE A 36 9.82 7.04 4.01
C PHE A 36 10.95 6.95 2.96
N SER A 37 11.37 8.09 2.44
CA SER A 37 12.44 8.20 1.42
C SER A 37 13.83 8.50 1.99
N GLU A 38 13.94 8.76 3.30
CA GLU A 38 15.21 9.11 3.93
C GLU A 38 16.17 7.91 4.05
N CYS A 39 17.46 8.17 3.85
CA CYS A 39 18.52 7.19 4.04
C CYS A 39 18.52 6.67 5.50
N GLY A 40 18.53 5.35 5.68
CA GLY A 40 18.44 4.72 7.01
C GLY A 40 17.00 4.45 7.48
N SER A 41 15.98 4.78 6.69
CA SER A 41 14.62 4.31 6.96
C SER A 41 14.57 2.78 7.03
N ARG A 42 14.00 2.25 8.12
CA ARG A 42 13.78 0.82 8.33
C ARG A 42 12.44 0.35 7.75
N HIS A 43 11.96 1.00 6.69
CA HIS A 43 10.72 0.65 6.01
C HIS A 43 11.01 0.06 4.63
N GLN A 44 10.26 -0.99 4.30
CA GLN A 44 10.31 -1.65 3.00
C GLN A 44 8.99 -1.46 2.27
N VAL A 45 9.06 -1.38 0.95
CA VAL A 45 7.88 -1.45 0.08
C VAL A 45 7.59 -2.92 -0.20
N VAL A 46 6.35 -3.35 0.03
CA VAL A 46 5.85 -4.68 -0.32
C VAL A 46 4.70 -4.51 -1.32
N LEU A 47 4.77 -5.20 -2.45
CA LEU A 47 3.66 -5.30 -3.39
C LEU A 47 2.65 -6.32 -2.84
N VAL A 48 1.48 -5.84 -2.47
CA VAL A 48 0.44 -6.67 -1.85
C VAL A 48 -0.75 -6.87 -2.78
N ASP A 49 -1.41 -8.01 -2.64
CA ASP A 49 -2.78 -8.22 -3.11
C ASP A 49 -3.71 -7.33 -2.28
N VAL A 50 -4.40 -6.42 -2.96
CA VAL A 50 -5.24 -5.40 -2.30
C VAL A 50 -6.37 -6.04 -1.52
N ARG A 51 -6.94 -7.13 -2.03
CA ARG A 51 -8.05 -7.84 -1.37
C ARG A 51 -7.55 -8.55 -0.12
N LYS A 52 -6.43 -9.27 -0.17
CA LYS A 52 -5.85 -9.91 1.02
C LYS A 52 -5.49 -8.89 2.09
N LEU A 53 -4.91 -7.75 1.70
CA LEU A 53 -4.60 -6.67 2.64
C LEU A 53 -5.86 -6.17 3.35
N LEU A 54 -6.93 -5.86 2.61
CA LEU A 54 -8.17 -5.38 3.21
C LEU A 54 -8.85 -6.43 4.07
N MET A 55 -8.81 -7.72 3.68
CA MET A 55 -9.31 -8.81 4.53
C MET A 55 -8.53 -8.90 5.85
N CYS A 56 -7.22 -8.72 5.84
CA CYS A 56 -6.42 -8.65 7.07
C CYS A 56 -6.73 -7.39 7.89
N ALA A 57 -7.06 -6.27 7.24
CA ALA A 57 -7.40 -5.03 7.92
C ALA A 57 -8.82 -5.03 8.51
N ASP A 58 -9.77 -5.72 7.88
CA ASP A 58 -11.13 -5.89 8.37
C ASP A 58 -11.19 -6.80 9.62
N ARG A 59 -10.09 -7.46 9.99
CA ARG A 59 -9.96 -8.23 11.25
C ARG A 59 -9.50 -7.40 12.44
N ASP A 60 -8.97 -6.20 12.19
CA ASP A 60 -8.60 -5.24 13.23
C ASP A 60 -9.88 -4.81 13.95
N ASP A 61 -9.94 -5.10 15.25
CA ASP A 61 -11.09 -4.89 16.12
C ASP A 61 -11.07 -3.51 16.79
N THR A 62 -10.12 -2.65 16.42
CA THR A 62 -10.26 -1.22 16.69
C THR A 62 -11.48 -0.72 15.90
N ASP A 63 -12.44 -0.08 16.58
CA ASP A 63 -13.81 0.28 16.10
C ASP A 63 -13.89 1.17 14.81
N TYR A 64 -12.80 1.32 14.07
CA TYR A 64 -12.68 2.11 12.85
C TYR A 64 -12.79 1.25 11.57
N VAL A 65 -13.89 0.51 11.45
CA VAL A 65 -14.23 -0.18 10.20
C VAL A 65 -14.86 0.82 9.22
N LEU A 66 -14.09 1.23 8.21
CA LEU A 66 -14.64 2.05 7.12
C LEU A 66 -15.68 1.27 6.34
N LYS A 67 -16.82 1.92 6.06
CA LYS A 67 -17.86 1.40 5.17
C LYS A 67 -17.31 1.10 3.78
N ALA A 68 -18.02 0.25 3.04
CA ALA A 68 -17.74 0.04 1.62
C ALA A 68 -17.82 1.36 0.85
N VAL A 69 -17.03 1.49 -0.22
CA VAL A 69 -16.97 2.73 -1.02
C VAL A 69 -18.34 3.09 -1.62
N SER A 70 -19.17 2.09 -1.92
CA SER A 70 -20.56 2.27 -2.37
C SER A 70 -21.42 3.07 -1.38
N ASP A 71 -21.06 3.06 -0.10
CA ASP A 71 -21.81 3.72 0.98
C ASP A 71 -21.22 5.08 1.34
N TRP A 72 -20.17 5.51 0.64
CA TRP A 72 -19.55 6.81 0.88
C TRP A 72 -20.38 7.93 0.24
N HIS A 73 -20.43 9.08 0.90
CA HIS A 73 -20.99 10.27 0.29
C HIS A 73 -20.26 10.62 -1.02
N ALA A 74 -21.00 11.03 -2.05
CA ALA A 74 -20.45 11.33 -3.37
C ALA A 74 -19.30 12.35 -3.32
N GLY A 75 -19.36 13.33 -2.41
CA GLY A 75 -18.27 14.30 -2.20
C GLY A 75 -16.96 13.66 -1.72
N LYS A 76 -17.03 12.62 -0.87
CA LYS A 76 -15.85 11.86 -0.41
C LYS A 76 -15.24 11.07 -1.57
N VAL A 77 -16.09 10.39 -2.35
CA VAL A 77 -15.66 9.62 -3.54
C VAL A 77 -14.95 10.54 -4.53
N LYS A 78 -15.57 11.68 -4.87
CA LYS A 78 -15.00 12.70 -5.75
C LYS A 78 -13.64 13.21 -5.23
N GLY A 79 -13.56 13.56 -3.95
CA GLY A 79 -12.33 14.07 -3.35
C GLY A 79 -11.17 13.05 -3.36
N ILE A 80 -11.45 11.77 -3.08
CA ILE A 80 -10.42 10.72 -3.19
C ILE A 80 -9.99 10.50 -4.64
N ARG A 81 -10.94 10.52 -5.58
CA ARG A 81 -10.65 10.39 -7.01
C ARG A 81 -9.72 11.51 -7.50
N GLU A 82 -10.04 12.77 -7.19
CA GLU A 82 -9.22 13.94 -7.57
C GLU A 82 -7.83 13.91 -6.91
N PHE A 83 -7.75 13.40 -5.69
CA PHE A 83 -6.47 13.22 -5.00
C PHE A 83 -5.59 12.14 -5.62
N LEU A 84 -6.20 11.10 -6.21
CA LEU A 84 -5.51 9.97 -6.84
C LEU A 84 -5.27 10.17 -8.34
N ASP A 85 -5.81 11.24 -8.92
CA ASP A 85 -5.71 11.53 -10.35
C ASP A 85 -4.25 11.55 -10.81
N PRO A 86 -3.87 10.76 -11.85
CA PRO A 86 -2.53 10.78 -12.40
C PRO A 86 -2.03 12.14 -12.84
N ASP A 87 -2.90 13.09 -13.20
CA ASP A 87 -2.49 14.43 -13.60
C ASP A 87 -2.34 15.38 -12.41
N ASN A 88 -2.68 14.93 -11.19
CA ASN A 88 -2.45 15.72 -9.98
C ASN A 88 -0.94 15.97 -9.79
N PRO A 89 -0.48 17.23 -9.67
CA PRO A 89 0.95 17.51 -9.51
C PRO A 89 1.51 16.95 -8.19
N ARG A 90 0.66 16.74 -7.18
CA ARG A 90 1.06 16.13 -5.92
C ARG A 90 0.83 14.62 -5.96
N VAL A 91 1.91 13.86 -6.15
CA VAL A 91 1.85 12.39 -6.07
C VAL A 91 1.48 11.96 -4.64
N PRO A 92 0.40 11.18 -4.46
CA PRO A 92 0.00 10.70 -3.14
C PRO A 92 0.97 9.64 -2.59
N GLU A 93 1.12 9.64 -1.27
CA GLU A 93 1.93 8.64 -0.58
C GLU A 93 1.25 7.26 -0.55
N MET A 94 2.07 6.21 -0.64
CA MET A 94 1.66 4.84 -0.40
C MET A 94 0.99 4.67 0.96
N PRO A 95 0.08 3.71 1.11
CA PRO A 95 -0.36 3.28 2.43
C PRO A 95 0.84 2.80 3.27
N TYR A 96 0.93 3.25 4.51
CA TYR A 96 1.81 2.72 5.55
C TYR A 96 0.96 1.88 6.52
N VAL A 97 1.39 0.64 6.74
CA VAL A 97 0.68 -0.32 7.62
C VAL A 97 1.62 -0.96 8.63
N THR A 98 1.02 -1.50 9.68
CA THR A 98 1.65 -2.51 10.55
C THR A 98 0.90 -3.83 10.44
N ILE A 99 1.58 -4.96 10.65
CA ILE A 99 0.97 -6.28 10.65
C ILE A 99 1.35 -7.11 11.88
N SER A 100 0.36 -7.81 12.44
CA SER A 100 0.54 -8.75 13.55
C SER A 100 -0.21 -10.05 13.29
N VAL A 101 0.05 -11.07 14.12
CA VAL A 101 -0.68 -12.35 14.09
C VAL A 101 -1.57 -12.46 15.31
N ARG A 102 -2.87 -12.68 15.09
CA ARG A 102 -3.82 -13.07 16.12
C ARG A 102 -4.02 -14.59 16.08
N ARG A 103 -4.02 -15.23 17.25
CA ARG A 103 -4.39 -16.65 17.38
C ARG A 103 -5.88 -16.75 17.65
N THR A 104 -6.61 -17.44 16.79
CA THR A 104 -8.04 -17.72 16.98
C THR A 104 -8.25 -19.20 17.31
N PRO A 105 -9.20 -19.54 18.21
CA PRO A 105 -9.59 -20.93 18.42
C PRO A 105 -10.14 -21.48 17.10
N GLY A 106 -9.58 -22.59 16.61
CA GLY A 106 -10.03 -23.20 15.36
C GLY A 106 -11.49 -23.67 15.45
N LEU A 107 -12.14 -23.72 14.28
CA LEU A 107 -13.57 -24.05 14.06
C LEU A 107 -14.07 -25.38 14.64
N LEU A 108 -13.23 -26.19 15.27
CA LEU A 108 -13.61 -27.47 15.89
C LEU A 108 -13.03 -27.72 17.29
N GLY A 109 -12.50 -26.70 17.98
CA GLY A 109 -12.11 -26.79 19.39
C GLY A 109 -11.03 -27.83 19.78
N LEU A 110 -10.57 -28.68 18.86
CA LEU A 110 -9.79 -29.87 19.19
C LEU A 110 -8.52 -30.09 18.36
N LEU A 111 -8.26 -29.38 17.24
CA LEU A 111 -7.07 -29.71 16.41
C LEU A 111 -6.52 -28.58 15.52
N GLY A 112 -6.46 -27.34 16.01
CA GLY A 112 -5.63 -26.33 15.35
C GLY A 112 -5.86 -24.91 15.84
N MET A 113 -4.80 -24.26 16.32
CA MET A 113 -4.79 -22.80 16.45
C MET A 113 -4.66 -22.21 15.04
N SER A 114 -5.66 -21.49 14.56
CA SER A 114 -5.53 -20.71 13.33
C SER A 114 -4.73 -19.44 13.61
N ARG A 115 -3.79 -19.12 12.70
CA ARG A 115 -3.05 -17.86 12.71
C ARG A 115 -3.69 -16.95 11.67
N GLU A 116 -4.19 -15.81 12.12
CA GLU A 116 -4.77 -14.79 11.25
C GLU A 116 -3.86 -13.56 11.26
N GLY A 117 -3.51 -13.05 10.08
CA GLY A 117 -2.86 -11.75 9.96
C GLY A 117 -3.86 -10.62 10.23
N VAL A 118 -3.45 -9.63 11.01
CA VAL A 118 -4.22 -8.41 11.30
C VAL A 118 -3.38 -7.22 10.84
N VAL A 119 -3.95 -6.40 9.96
CA VAL A 119 -3.29 -5.22 9.38
C VAL A 119 -3.90 -3.95 9.94
N ALA A 120 -3.09 -3.09 10.55
CA ALA A 120 -3.53 -1.77 10.98
C ALA A 120 -2.95 -0.70 10.04
N PHE A 121 -3.81 0.16 9.49
CA PHE A 121 -3.36 1.30 8.67
C PHE A 121 -2.88 2.44 9.55
N ARG A 122 -1.65 2.91 9.30
CA ARG A 122 -1.12 4.15 9.91
C ARG A 122 -1.43 5.37 9.04
N ASN A 123 -1.60 5.17 7.74
CA ASN A 123 -2.18 6.14 6.82
C ASN A 123 -2.91 5.40 5.66
N GLY A 124 -3.56 6.14 4.76
CA GLY A 124 -3.92 5.59 3.45
C GLY A 124 -5.10 4.59 3.38
N GLN A 125 -5.77 4.27 4.49
CA GLN A 125 -6.90 3.31 4.51
C GLN A 125 -8.02 3.65 3.51
N HIS A 126 -8.42 4.93 3.42
CA HIS A 126 -9.42 5.38 2.44
C HIS A 126 -8.93 5.17 1.00
N ARG A 127 -7.65 5.42 0.71
CA ARG A 127 -7.09 5.22 -0.63
C ARG A 127 -7.05 3.75 -0.99
N ALA A 128 -6.58 2.90 -0.08
CA ALA A 128 -6.56 1.46 -0.25
C ALA A 128 -7.95 0.90 -0.62
N ARG A 129 -9.00 1.30 0.12
CA ARG A 129 -10.37 0.88 -0.18
C ARG A 129 -10.88 1.42 -1.51
N TYR A 130 -10.57 2.68 -1.84
CA TYR A 130 -10.93 3.26 -3.13
C TYR A 130 -10.24 2.54 -4.29
N LEU A 131 -8.94 2.25 -4.19
CA LEU A 131 -8.18 1.52 -5.20
C LEU A 131 -8.74 0.12 -5.42
N ALA A 132 -9.08 -0.59 -4.34
CA ALA A 132 -9.76 -1.88 -4.43
C ALA A 132 -11.09 -1.78 -5.20
N HIS A 133 -11.91 -0.78 -4.84
CA HIS A 133 -13.18 -0.51 -5.52
C HIS A 133 -13.00 -0.12 -6.99
N ALA A 134 -11.93 0.59 -7.32
CA ALA A 134 -11.57 1.00 -8.68
C ALA A 134 -10.92 -0.13 -9.51
N GLY A 135 -10.77 -1.34 -8.95
CA GLY A 135 -10.25 -2.52 -9.65
C GLY A 135 -8.73 -2.67 -9.60
N ALA A 136 -8.06 -2.09 -8.60
CA ALA A 136 -6.65 -2.40 -8.33
C ALA A 136 -6.53 -3.83 -7.76
N LEU A 137 -5.73 -4.66 -8.41
CA LEU A 137 -5.45 -6.04 -7.94
C LEU A 137 -4.29 -6.07 -6.96
N CYS A 138 -3.25 -5.27 -7.23
CA CYS A 138 -2.08 -5.12 -6.39
C CYS A 138 -1.78 -3.64 -6.13
N MET A 139 -1.13 -3.34 -5.01
CA MET A 139 -0.59 -2.00 -4.76
C MET A 139 0.65 -2.06 -3.86
N PRO A 140 1.58 -1.11 -3.99
CA PRO A 140 2.71 -0.99 -3.08
C PRO A 140 2.24 -0.43 -1.73
N VAL A 141 2.72 -1.04 -0.66
CA VAL A 141 2.47 -0.64 0.72
C VAL A 141 3.79 -0.60 1.47
N GLU A 142 3.97 0.42 2.32
CA GLU A 142 5.12 0.48 3.21
C GLU A 142 4.83 -0.18 4.56
N VAL A 143 5.85 -0.84 5.10
CA VAL A 143 5.82 -1.54 6.37
C VAL A 143 7.21 -1.54 7.00
N HIS A 144 7.29 -1.60 8.33
CA HIS A 144 8.57 -1.73 9.01
C HIS A 144 9.25 -3.05 8.62
N GLU A 145 10.58 -3.05 8.42
CA GLU A 145 11.36 -4.18 7.89
C GLU A 145 11.17 -5.48 8.67
N ARG A 146 10.97 -5.37 9.99
CA ARG A 146 10.73 -6.53 10.89
C ARG A 146 9.40 -7.21 10.65
N GLU A 147 8.43 -6.49 10.09
CA GLU A 147 7.07 -6.96 9.80
C GLU A 147 6.90 -7.31 8.31
N ALA A 148 7.85 -6.91 7.45
CA ALA A 148 7.77 -7.09 6.01
C ALA A 148 7.61 -8.55 5.58
N GLN A 149 8.31 -9.47 6.24
CA GLN A 149 8.21 -10.90 5.95
C GLN A 149 6.80 -11.43 6.22
N LEU A 150 6.22 -11.09 7.37
CA LEU A 150 4.85 -11.47 7.71
C LEU A 150 3.83 -10.87 6.73
N LEU A 151 4.04 -9.62 6.30
CA LEU A 151 3.18 -8.99 5.30
C LEU A 151 3.23 -9.73 3.96
N ARG A 152 4.41 -10.18 3.51
CA ARG A 152 4.55 -10.98 2.29
C ARG A 152 3.82 -12.32 2.43
N GLU A 153 4.03 -13.02 3.53
CA GLU A 153 3.38 -14.32 3.78
C GLU A 153 1.85 -14.22 3.74
N MET A 154 1.29 -13.15 4.32
CA MET A 154 -0.16 -13.01 4.45
C MET A 154 -0.83 -12.31 3.26
N CYS A 155 -0.13 -11.37 2.62
CA CYS A 155 -0.74 -10.39 1.72
C CYS A 155 -0.01 -10.21 0.39
N ALA A 156 1.09 -10.92 0.08
CA ALA A 156 1.79 -10.72 -1.19
C ALA A 156 0.86 -10.92 -2.40
N ALA A 157 1.09 -10.08 -3.42
CA ALA A 157 0.49 -10.27 -4.73
C ALA A 157 0.97 -11.61 -5.33
N PRO A 158 0.12 -12.30 -6.11
CA PRO A 158 0.62 -13.40 -6.95
C PRO A 158 1.78 -12.89 -7.81
N ASP A 159 2.85 -13.67 -7.90
CA ASP A 159 4.09 -13.38 -8.63
C ASP A 159 5.03 -12.29 -8.04
N ALA A 160 4.77 -11.77 -6.84
CA ALA A 160 5.70 -10.87 -6.13
C ALA A 160 7.03 -11.52 -5.71
N ASN A 161 7.19 -12.83 -5.94
CA ASN A 161 8.42 -13.60 -5.72
C ASN A 161 9.24 -13.80 -7.01
N ALA A 162 8.83 -13.24 -8.15
CA ALA A 162 9.67 -13.19 -9.34
C ALA A 162 10.66 -12.01 -9.20
N PRO A 163 11.98 -12.26 -9.14
CA PRO A 163 12.95 -11.18 -9.31
C PRO A 163 12.90 -10.77 -10.78
N GLU A 164 12.27 -9.63 -11.09
CA GLU A 164 12.32 -9.03 -12.42
C GLU A 164 13.00 -7.66 -12.35
N TYR A 165 14.18 -7.61 -12.98
CA TYR A 165 15.04 -6.46 -13.36
C TYR A 165 15.78 -5.73 -12.23
N GLY A 166 17.12 -5.62 -12.18
CA GLY A 166 18.23 -6.05 -13.02
C GLY A 166 19.52 -5.46 -12.40
N GLU A 167 20.49 -6.31 -12.04
CA GLU A 167 21.87 -5.88 -11.84
C GLU A 167 22.55 -5.97 -13.21
N GLU A 168 22.93 -4.81 -13.76
CA GLU A 168 23.81 -4.75 -14.93
C GLU A 168 25.26 -4.98 -14.44
N ASP A 169 25.88 -6.06 -14.92
CA ASP A 169 27.34 -6.24 -14.96
C ASP A 169 27.95 -5.37 -16.07
#